data_AF-A0A7S0GMY5-F1
#
_entry.id   AF-A0A7S0GMY5-F1
#
_cell.length_a   1.000
_cell.length_b   1.000
_cell.length_c   1.000
_cell.angle_alpha   90.00
_cell.angle_beta   90.00
_cell.angle_gamma   90.00
#
_symmetry.space_group_name_H-M   'P 1'
#
loop_
_entity.id
_entity.type
_entity.pdbx_description
1 polymer ?
#
loop_
_entity_poly.entity_id
_entity_poly.type
_entity_poly.pdbx_seq_one_letter_code
_entity_poly.pdbx_strand_id
1 'polypeptide(L)'
;RRRFGRSGESGRARRSARMSCSAATAAATAPIARARGTPSTRREIRRHAKHVVPRAASSLARASSREAVSRRVVTARAAPSSADASDAGDLDRAAKDSNVASSDAIVSDDDALPGFVRERAARRPRVADVLKNPAKFARDVGGSIPTGASRAIDEIVTNVVMPVNRLEPLTREYSAERMREKTDELRLKLRNGATEDDIIVEAFAVVREAARRELNMRHFDVQLVGGCLLHQGRIAEMATGEGKTLTATLPAYLNALSGKGVHVVTVNDYLARRDAEWMGRVHRALGLTVGVVQSDMDPAERQAAYACDVTYVTNQEVGFDYLRDNMATDASELVMARPFNFAIVDEVDSVLIDEGRNPLLITGPGDEGDEEMTKYTIASEVAAQLRENLDYTVDLKQKTADLTERGMMVAEQLLGVTDVWDTYDPWGRYLLLAVKAKALYLRDVHYIVRDGQVMIVDESTGRVQANRRWNDNIHQAVEAKE
;
A
#
# COMPACT_ATOMS: atom_id res chain seq x y z
N ARG A 1 44.85 20.91 12.02
CA ARG A 1 46.02 20.28 12.69
C ARG A 1 45.53 19.64 14.00
N ARG A 2 46.18 18.55 14.47
CA ARG A 2 46.09 17.80 15.77
C ARG A 2 44.99 18.23 16.80
N ARG A 3 44.03 17.40 17.26
CA ARG A 3 44.01 16.08 17.99
C ARG A 3 44.16 16.16 19.53
N PHE A 4 43.46 15.22 20.20
CA PHE A 4 43.40 14.85 21.64
C PHE A 4 42.44 15.68 22.54
N GLY A 5 41.63 15.07 23.43
CA GLY A 5 41.24 13.64 23.57
C GLY A 5 40.69 13.25 24.97
N ARG A 6 40.11 12.03 25.09
CA ARG A 6 39.94 11.16 26.31
C ARG A 6 39.18 11.72 27.56
N SER A 7 38.58 10.94 28.49
CA SER A 7 38.08 9.54 28.56
C SER A 7 37.42 9.26 29.95
N GLY A 8 36.58 8.23 30.11
CA GLY A 8 36.03 7.70 31.39
C GLY A 8 34.50 7.75 31.48
N GLU A 9 33.69 6.74 31.87
CA GLU A 9 33.71 5.78 33.01
C GLU A 9 33.17 6.35 34.35
N SER A 10 32.39 5.64 35.19
CA SER A 10 31.57 4.41 35.02
C SER A 10 30.61 4.16 36.22
N GLY A 11 29.54 3.35 36.01
CA GLY A 11 29.16 2.24 36.92
C GLY A 11 28.30 2.41 38.21
N ARG A 12 27.16 1.67 38.24
CA ARG A 12 26.61 0.87 39.38
C ARG A 12 26.00 1.59 40.63
N ALA A 13 25.12 0.99 41.46
CA ALA A 13 24.17 -0.14 41.30
C ALA A 13 23.21 -0.35 42.52
N ARG A 14 22.03 -0.96 42.27
CA ARG A 14 21.24 -1.93 43.10
C ARG A 14 20.96 -1.71 44.61
N ARG A 15 19.66 -1.79 44.97
CA ARG A 15 19.03 -2.64 46.04
C ARG A 15 17.48 -2.53 45.89
N SER A 16 16.57 -3.50 46.09
CA SER A 16 16.52 -4.94 46.46
C SER A 16 15.76 -5.23 47.78
N ALA A 17 14.88 -6.27 47.75
CA ALA A 17 14.21 -6.97 48.87
C ALA A 17 12.98 -6.26 49.55
N ARG A 18 11.96 -6.95 50.11
CA ARG A 18 11.46 -8.37 50.06
C ARG A 18 10.08 -8.51 50.78
N MET A 19 9.30 -9.56 50.46
CA MET A 19 8.35 -10.29 51.35
C MET A 19 7.07 -9.55 51.87
N SER A 20 5.95 -10.19 52.30
CA SER A 20 5.40 -11.57 52.11
C SER A 20 3.97 -11.74 52.72
N CYS A 21 3.21 -12.75 52.24
CA CYS A 21 2.18 -13.55 52.95
C CYS A 21 0.79 -12.98 53.39
N SER A 22 -0.29 -13.64 52.95
CA SER A 22 -1.22 -14.46 53.79
C SER A 22 -2.74 -14.32 53.52
N ALA A 23 -3.37 -15.50 53.42
CA ALA A 23 -4.76 -15.85 53.12
C ALA A 23 -5.92 -15.23 53.95
N ALA A 24 -7.12 -15.23 53.33
CA ALA A 24 -8.44 -15.25 53.99
C ALA A 24 -9.48 -16.05 53.15
N THR A 25 -10.77 -16.08 53.56
CA THR A 25 -11.64 -17.28 53.49
C THR A 25 -13.15 -16.96 53.26
N ALA A 26 -13.95 -17.98 52.87
CA ALA A 26 -15.44 -18.05 52.69
C ALA A 26 -15.98 -17.44 51.37
N ALA A 27 -16.96 -17.99 50.62
CA ALA A 27 -18.25 -18.70 50.87
C ALA A 27 -19.41 -17.76 51.26
N ALA A 28 -20.64 -17.82 50.71
CA ALA A 28 -21.27 -18.65 49.65
C ALA A 28 -22.22 -17.74 48.78
N THR A 29 -23.32 -18.09 48.06
CA THR A 29 -24.23 -19.27 47.99
C THR A 29 -25.04 -19.27 46.65
N ALA A 30 -25.76 -20.36 46.33
CA ALA A 30 -26.83 -20.43 45.29
C ALA A 30 -28.22 -20.01 45.88
N PRO A 31 -29.42 -20.00 45.20
CA PRO A 31 -29.94 -21.06 44.29
C PRO A 31 -31.00 -20.74 43.17
N ILE A 32 -31.18 -21.71 42.24
CA ILE A 32 -32.42 -22.25 41.61
C ILE A 32 -33.47 -21.32 40.88
N ALA A 33 -33.65 -21.55 39.56
CA ALA A 33 -34.91 -21.94 38.83
C ALA A 33 -34.61 -22.02 37.30
N ARG A 34 -34.96 -23.02 36.46
CA ARG A 34 -36.23 -23.73 36.10
C ARG A 34 -37.26 -22.86 35.34
N ALA A 35 -37.86 -23.26 34.20
CA ALA A 35 -37.65 -24.44 33.32
C ALA A 35 -38.43 -24.39 31.97
N ARG A 36 -38.03 -25.24 30.99
CA ARG A 36 -38.82 -25.88 29.88
C ARG A 36 -39.53 -25.04 28.79
N GLY A 37 -39.45 -25.49 27.53
CA GLY A 37 -40.40 -25.09 26.46
C GLY A 37 -40.01 -25.38 25.00
N THR A 38 -40.37 -26.55 24.46
CA THR A 38 -40.45 -26.88 23.00
C THR A 38 -41.91 -27.32 22.69
N PRO A 39 -42.38 -27.66 21.46
CA PRO A 39 -41.68 -27.91 20.17
C PRO A 39 -42.41 -27.44 18.85
N SER A 40 -41.90 -27.88 17.68
CA SER A 40 -42.66 -28.25 16.42
C SER A 40 -43.21 -27.14 15.48
N THR A 41 -43.57 -27.33 14.18
CA THR A 41 -43.15 -28.24 13.07
C THR A 41 -43.68 -27.76 11.69
N ARG A 42 -42.99 -28.15 10.59
CA ARG A 42 -43.48 -28.45 9.20
C ARG A 42 -44.41 -27.51 8.41
N ARG A 43 -43.98 -27.16 7.17
CA ARG A 43 -44.58 -27.48 5.83
C ARG A 43 -43.66 -26.90 4.72
N GLU A 44 -43.20 -27.63 3.70
CA GLU A 44 -43.87 -28.16 2.49
C GLU A 44 -44.44 -27.12 1.51
N ILE A 45 -43.97 -27.17 0.24
CA ILE A 45 -44.79 -27.23 -1.00
C ILE A 45 -43.89 -27.60 -2.21
N ARG A 46 -44.43 -28.39 -3.16
CA ARG A 46 -43.82 -28.72 -4.47
C ARG A 46 -44.55 -27.98 -5.60
N ARG A 47 -43.88 -27.69 -6.73
CA ARG A 47 -44.53 -27.58 -8.06
C ARG A 47 -43.69 -28.15 -9.22
N HIS A 48 -44.41 -28.57 -10.26
CA HIS A 48 -43.97 -29.06 -11.58
C HIS A 48 -43.76 -27.90 -12.58
N ALA A 49 -43.31 -28.05 -13.84
CA ALA A 49 -42.43 -28.98 -14.60
C ALA A 49 -42.46 -28.56 -16.12
N LYS A 50 -41.88 -29.39 -17.02
CA LYS A 50 -41.93 -29.34 -18.52
C LYS A 50 -40.93 -28.37 -19.21
N HIS A 51 -39.95 -28.91 -19.95
CA HIS A 51 -39.88 -29.06 -21.44
C HIS A 51 -39.25 -27.82 -22.13
N VAL A 52 -38.60 -27.84 -23.31
CA VAL A 52 -38.45 -28.81 -24.43
C VAL A 52 -36.97 -28.94 -24.85
N VAL A 53 -36.59 -29.99 -25.60
CA VAL A 53 -35.30 -30.10 -26.34
C VAL A 53 -35.57 -30.50 -27.80
N PRO A 54 -34.83 -29.96 -28.78
CA PRO A 54 -34.47 -30.72 -29.98
C PRO A 54 -32.95 -30.74 -30.25
N ARG A 55 -32.49 -31.78 -30.97
CA ARG A 55 -31.10 -32.00 -31.40
C ARG A 55 -30.94 -31.63 -32.88
N ALA A 56 -29.74 -31.25 -33.28
CA ALA A 56 -29.24 -31.46 -34.65
C ALA A 56 -27.73 -31.76 -34.59
N ALA A 57 -27.27 -32.76 -35.35
CA ALA A 57 -25.86 -33.13 -35.50
C ALA A 57 -25.65 -33.99 -36.75
N SER A 58 -24.58 -33.76 -37.51
CA SER A 58 -24.25 -34.55 -38.71
C SER A 58 -22.74 -34.54 -39.01
N SER A 59 -22.21 -35.71 -39.41
CA SER A 59 -20.93 -35.99 -40.10
C SER A 59 -19.65 -35.25 -39.63
N LEU A 60 -18.67 -35.89 -38.99
CA LEU A 60 -17.76 -36.97 -39.46
C LEU A 60 -16.79 -36.59 -40.60
N ALA A 61 -15.52 -36.39 -40.23
CA ALA A 61 -14.34 -36.80 -40.99
C ALA A 61 -13.16 -37.02 -40.00
N ARG A 62 -12.20 -37.91 -40.30
CA ARG A 62 -11.04 -38.25 -39.45
C ARG A 62 -9.72 -38.26 -40.24
N ALA A 63 -8.75 -37.45 -39.82
CA ALA A 63 -7.30 -37.62 -39.97
C ALA A 63 -6.63 -36.67 -38.94
N SER A 64 -5.83 -37.11 -37.97
CA SER A 64 -4.42 -37.57 -38.08
C SER A 64 -3.47 -36.44 -38.51
N SER A 65 -2.44 -36.03 -37.75
CA SER A 65 -1.97 -36.46 -36.41
C SER A 65 -1.01 -35.43 -35.78
N ARG A 66 -0.90 -35.41 -34.44
CA ARG A 66 0.17 -34.83 -33.58
C ARG A 66 0.45 -33.32 -33.72
N GLU A 67 0.16 -32.46 -32.72
CA GLU A 67 0.66 -32.37 -31.32
C GLU A 67 1.94 -31.53 -31.14
N ALA A 68 1.73 -30.27 -30.73
CA ALA A 68 2.64 -29.48 -29.90
C ALA A 68 1.79 -28.50 -29.07
N VAL A 69 1.58 -28.76 -27.78
CA VAL A 69 0.58 -28.04 -26.97
C VAL A 69 1.23 -26.90 -26.17
N SER A 70 0.99 -25.66 -26.60
CA SER A 70 1.21 -24.48 -25.76
C SER A 70 -0.01 -24.22 -24.88
N ARG A 71 0.17 -24.17 -23.56
CA ARG A 71 -0.92 -23.89 -22.60
C ARG A 71 -1.10 -22.39 -22.38
N ARG A 72 -2.05 -21.78 -23.09
CA ARG A 72 -2.65 -20.51 -22.67
C ARG A 72 -3.59 -20.74 -21.49
N VAL A 73 -3.49 -19.90 -20.45
CA VAL A 73 -4.54 -19.76 -19.43
C VAL A 73 -5.64 -18.84 -19.97
N VAL A 74 -6.90 -19.15 -19.66
CA VAL A 74 -8.07 -18.41 -20.13
C VAL A 74 -8.71 -17.66 -18.98
N THR A 75 -8.79 -16.33 -19.09
CA THR A 75 -9.58 -15.49 -18.17
C THR A 75 -11.03 -15.44 -18.63
N ALA A 76 -11.94 -16.00 -17.83
CA ALA A 76 -13.37 -15.96 -18.11
C ALA A 76 -13.97 -14.60 -17.71
N ARG A 77 -14.76 -14.00 -18.60
CA ARG A 77 -15.39 -12.68 -18.42
C ARG A 77 -16.91 -12.85 -18.33
N ALA A 78 -17.56 -12.26 -17.33
CA ALA A 78 -19.00 -12.38 -17.12
C ALA A 78 -19.64 -11.03 -16.75
N ALA A 79 -20.76 -10.71 -17.39
CA ALA A 79 -21.61 -9.53 -17.20
C ALA A 79 -22.89 -9.70 -18.06
N PRO A 80 -23.96 -8.90 -17.88
CA PRO A 80 -24.47 -8.27 -16.67
C PRO A 80 -25.97 -8.60 -16.43
N SER A 81 -26.57 -8.11 -15.35
CA SER A 81 -28.03 -7.96 -15.23
C SER A 81 -28.41 -6.75 -14.37
N SER A 82 -29.56 -6.15 -14.64
CA SER A 82 -29.96 -4.80 -14.18
C SER A 82 -31.02 -4.80 -13.08
N ALA A 83 -30.94 -3.78 -12.22
CA ALA A 83 -32.01 -2.95 -11.63
C ALA A 83 -33.28 -3.59 -11.04
N ASP A 84 -33.62 -3.21 -9.79
CA ASP A 84 -34.68 -2.20 -9.55
C ASP A 84 -34.56 -1.59 -8.14
N ALA A 85 -35.44 -0.64 -7.77
CA ALA A 85 -35.29 0.25 -6.60
C ALA A 85 -36.54 0.30 -5.67
N SER A 86 -36.50 1.20 -4.66
CA SER A 86 -37.40 1.33 -3.48
C SER A 86 -37.19 0.24 -2.40
N ASP A 87 -37.39 0.50 -1.11
CA ASP A 87 -38.29 1.46 -0.45
C ASP A 87 -37.64 2.24 0.72
N ALA A 88 -38.35 3.20 1.31
CA ALA A 88 -37.91 4.04 2.43
C ALA A 88 -38.65 3.72 3.74
N GLY A 89 -38.04 4.01 4.90
CA GLY A 89 -38.68 3.85 6.20
C GLY A 89 -37.84 4.39 7.37
N ASP A 90 -38.42 5.28 8.17
CA ASP A 90 -37.80 5.94 9.31
C ASP A 90 -37.39 4.99 10.45
N LEU A 91 -36.42 5.41 11.28
CA LEU A 91 -36.72 5.86 12.65
C LEU A 91 -35.54 6.58 13.31
N ASP A 92 -35.84 7.66 14.03
CA ASP A 92 -34.89 8.53 14.74
C ASP A 92 -34.97 8.32 16.27
N ARG A 93 -33.92 8.75 16.99
CA ARG A 93 -33.78 8.86 18.47
C ARG A 93 -33.87 7.58 19.31
N ALA A 94 -32.72 7.26 19.92
CA ALA A 94 -32.56 7.45 21.36
C ALA A 94 -31.07 7.70 21.69
N ALA A 95 -30.78 8.57 22.66
CA ALA A 95 -29.42 8.88 23.10
C ALA A 95 -29.26 8.56 24.60
N LYS A 96 -28.01 8.31 25.04
CA LYS A 96 -27.36 9.12 26.10
C LYS A 96 -25.95 8.67 26.51
N ASP A 97 -25.14 9.69 26.82
CA ASP A 97 -24.21 9.82 27.94
C ASP A 97 -23.32 8.62 28.34
N SER A 98 -22.03 8.71 28.00
CA SER A 98 -20.97 8.56 29.02
C SER A 98 -19.77 9.44 28.66
N ASN A 99 -19.18 10.10 29.66
CA ASN A 99 -18.17 11.14 29.50
C ASN A 99 -16.90 10.76 30.27
N VAL A 100 -15.79 10.55 29.57
CA VAL A 100 -14.48 10.25 30.17
C VAL A 100 -13.41 11.03 29.40
N ALA A 101 -12.63 11.84 30.11
CA ALA A 101 -11.56 12.65 29.55
C ALA A 101 -10.18 12.01 29.74
N SER A 102 -9.26 12.26 28.80
CA SER A 102 -7.83 11.97 28.97
C SER A 102 -6.96 13.03 28.27
N SER A 103 -6.54 14.02 29.07
CA SER A 103 -5.38 14.93 28.89
C SER A 103 -4.68 14.98 27.53
N ASP A 104 -4.81 16.12 26.84
CA ASP A 104 -3.77 16.58 25.90
C ASP A 104 -2.55 17.11 26.68
N ALA A 105 -1.35 16.86 26.14
CA ALA A 105 -0.10 17.39 26.68
C ALA A 105 0.27 18.70 25.96
N ILE A 106 0.38 19.80 26.72
CA ILE A 106 0.73 21.13 26.19
C ILE A 106 2.22 21.16 25.83
N VAL A 107 2.52 21.54 24.59
CA VAL A 107 3.84 22.04 24.16
C VAL A 107 3.64 23.49 23.72
N SER A 108 4.50 24.39 24.18
CA SER A 108 4.33 25.84 24.09
C SER A 108 4.72 26.42 22.72
N ASP A 109 3.77 27.09 22.06
CA ASP A 109 4.06 28.07 21.00
C ASP A 109 4.50 29.39 21.67
N ASP A 110 5.81 29.70 21.66
CA ASP A 110 6.34 30.98 22.17
C ASP A 110 7.62 31.39 21.41
N ASP A 111 7.46 31.80 20.14
CA ASP A 111 8.47 32.55 19.38
C ASP A 111 7.83 33.27 18.15
N ALA A 112 6.83 34.11 18.43
CA ALA A 112 5.99 34.73 17.40
C ALA A 112 6.46 36.14 16.99
N LEU A 113 7.09 36.27 15.82
CA LEU A 113 7.30 37.56 15.16
C LEU A 113 6.00 38.03 14.45
N PRO A 114 5.62 39.33 14.56
CA PRO A 114 4.32 39.79 14.13
C PRO A 114 4.23 40.14 12.64
N GLY A 115 3.03 39.99 12.07
CA GLY A 115 2.55 40.98 11.09
C GLY A 115 2.57 40.64 9.60
N PHE A 116 2.30 39.39 9.19
CA PHE A 116 1.68 39.16 7.87
C PHE A 116 0.64 38.03 7.93
N VAL A 117 -0.61 38.35 7.58
CA VAL A 117 -1.66 37.34 7.38
C VAL A 117 -1.42 36.66 6.04
N ARG A 118 -0.52 35.66 6.03
CA ARG A 118 -0.56 34.64 4.98
C ARG A 118 -1.88 33.89 5.13
N GLU A 119 -2.76 34.06 4.15
CA GLU A 119 -3.91 33.18 3.97
C GLU A 119 -3.37 31.74 3.92
N ARG A 120 -3.81 30.89 4.87
CA ARG A 120 -3.24 29.55 5.02
C ARG A 120 -3.66 28.70 3.83
N ALA A 121 -2.77 28.60 2.83
CA ALA A 121 -2.82 27.57 1.80
C ALA A 121 -3.12 26.23 2.48
N ALA A 122 -4.30 25.67 2.20
CA ALA A 122 -4.88 24.63 3.04
C ALA A 122 -3.92 23.44 3.14
N ARG A 123 -3.51 23.10 4.37
CA ARG A 123 -2.47 22.10 4.63
C ARG A 123 -2.87 20.79 3.97
N ARG A 124 -2.23 20.45 2.83
CA ARG A 124 -2.57 19.29 1.99
C ARG A 124 -2.71 18.05 2.88
N PRO A 125 -3.88 17.38 2.93
CA PRO A 125 -4.12 16.28 3.85
C PRO A 125 -3.21 15.10 3.50
N ARG A 126 -2.48 14.56 4.48
CA ARG A 126 -1.58 13.43 4.26
C ARG A 126 -2.40 12.13 4.32
N VAL A 127 -1.99 11.10 3.57
CA VAL A 127 -2.65 9.78 3.56
C VAL A 127 -2.84 9.22 4.99
N ALA A 128 -1.85 9.40 5.87
CA ALA A 128 -1.92 8.99 7.27
C ALA A 128 -2.97 9.77 8.11
N ASP A 129 -3.37 10.97 7.71
CA ASP A 129 -4.44 11.74 8.36
C ASP A 129 -5.82 11.28 7.84
N VAL A 130 -5.92 10.88 6.57
CA VAL A 130 -7.12 10.30 5.94
C VAL A 130 -7.48 8.95 6.59
N LEU A 131 -6.52 8.02 6.62
CA LEU A 131 -6.71 6.66 7.13
C LEU A 131 -7.12 6.63 8.61
N LYS A 132 -6.66 7.61 9.41
CA LYS A 132 -7.01 7.72 10.83
C LYS A 132 -8.44 8.17 11.10
N ASN A 133 -9.07 8.92 10.19
CA ASN A 133 -10.46 9.35 10.37
C ASN A 133 -11.16 9.65 9.04
N PRO A 134 -11.60 8.62 8.30
CA PRO A 134 -12.28 8.80 7.01
C PRO A 134 -13.56 9.65 7.10
N ALA A 135 -14.30 9.55 8.21
CA ALA A 135 -15.53 10.33 8.44
C ALA A 135 -15.26 11.79 8.85
N LYS A 136 -14.05 12.15 9.29
CA LYS A 136 -13.60 13.54 9.38
C LYS A 136 -13.14 14.02 8.01
N PHE A 137 -12.28 13.26 7.33
CA PHE A 137 -11.81 13.60 5.98
C PHE A 137 -12.97 13.86 5.01
N ALA A 138 -14.00 13.00 5.00
CA ALA A 138 -15.19 13.19 4.16
C ALA A 138 -16.01 14.45 4.50
N ARG A 139 -15.92 15.00 5.73
CA ARG A 139 -16.54 16.28 6.11
C ARG A 139 -15.64 17.48 5.77
N ASP A 140 -14.34 17.37 6.05
CA ASP A 140 -13.34 18.39 5.70
C ASP A 140 -13.27 18.58 4.17
N VAL A 141 -13.37 17.48 3.41
CA VAL A 141 -13.52 17.46 1.94
C VAL A 141 -14.94 17.85 1.51
N GLY A 142 -15.98 17.38 2.19
CA GLY A 142 -17.37 17.75 1.88
C GLY A 142 -17.64 19.26 1.94
N GLY A 143 -16.94 19.98 2.82
CA GLY A 143 -16.96 21.45 2.89
C GLY A 143 -15.97 22.16 1.94
N SER A 144 -15.14 21.43 1.19
CA SER A 144 -14.13 21.99 0.28
C SER A 144 -14.21 21.47 -1.18
N ILE A 145 -15.13 20.55 -1.48
CA ILE A 145 -15.72 20.38 -2.83
C ILE A 145 -16.42 21.71 -3.17
N PRO A 146 -15.96 22.50 -4.17
CA PRO A 146 -16.45 23.86 -4.32
C PRO A 146 -17.88 23.93 -4.85
N THR A 147 -18.83 24.37 -4.04
CA THR A 147 -20.17 24.86 -4.46
C THR A 147 -20.10 26.20 -5.22
N GLY A 148 -18.97 26.44 -5.89
CA GLY A 148 -18.55 27.69 -6.51
C GLY A 148 -17.34 27.48 -7.41
N ALA A 149 -17.28 26.35 -8.12
CA ALA A 149 -16.19 26.02 -9.05
C ALA A 149 -15.87 27.17 -10.02
N SER A 150 -16.90 27.88 -10.51
CA SER A 150 -16.76 29.08 -11.34
C SER A 150 -15.83 30.10 -10.70
N ARG A 151 -16.01 30.48 -9.42
CA ARG A 151 -15.19 31.51 -8.78
C ARG A 151 -13.70 31.12 -8.73
N ALA A 152 -13.41 29.86 -8.42
CA ALA A 152 -12.03 29.37 -8.42
C ALA A 152 -11.42 29.37 -9.84
N ILE A 153 -12.24 29.10 -10.87
CA ILE A 153 -11.84 29.21 -12.27
C ILE A 153 -11.64 30.69 -12.66
N ASP A 154 -12.52 31.61 -12.26
CA ASP A 154 -12.45 33.04 -12.53
C ASP A 154 -11.18 33.66 -11.90
N GLU A 155 -10.83 33.25 -10.68
CA GLU A 155 -9.60 33.63 -9.99
C GLU A 155 -8.36 33.10 -10.73
N ILE A 156 -8.36 31.84 -11.18
CA ILE A 156 -7.28 31.27 -12.02
C ILE A 156 -7.18 31.98 -13.38
N VAL A 157 -8.30 32.30 -14.02
CA VAL A 157 -8.36 33.01 -15.30
C VAL A 157 -7.77 34.41 -15.17
N THR A 158 -8.14 35.13 -14.11
CA THR A 158 -7.67 36.50 -13.84
C THR A 158 -6.19 36.53 -13.44
N ASN A 159 -5.77 35.63 -12.56
CA ASN A 159 -4.45 35.66 -11.91
C ASN A 159 -3.38 34.82 -12.60
N VAL A 160 -3.73 33.89 -13.50
CA VAL A 160 -2.77 33.07 -14.25
C VAL A 160 -3.01 33.14 -15.76
N VAL A 161 -4.19 32.81 -16.26
CA VAL A 161 -4.45 32.71 -17.72
C VAL A 161 -4.24 34.04 -18.43
N MET A 162 -4.81 35.13 -17.93
CA MET A 162 -4.63 36.47 -18.51
C MET A 162 -3.17 36.96 -18.45
N PRO A 163 -2.43 36.83 -17.34
CA PRO A 163 -0.97 37.06 -17.31
C PRO A 163 -0.18 36.21 -18.31
N VAL A 164 -0.44 34.90 -18.41
CA VAL A 164 0.26 34.01 -19.36
C VAL A 164 -0.02 34.42 -20.81
N ASN A 165 -1.26 34.79 -21.14
CA ASN A 165 -1.60 35.38 -22.44
C ASN A 165 -0.85 36.69 -22.71
N ARG A 166 -0.65 37.56 -21.70
CA ARG A 166 0.12 38.81 -21.84
C ARG A 166 1.63 38.58 -22.02
N LEU A 167 2.18 37.46 -21.56
CA LEU A 167 3.59 37.10 -21.78
C LEU A 167 3.85 36.45 -23.14
N GLU A 168 2.82 35.97 -23.85
CA GLU A 168 3.00 35.23 -25.12
C GLU A 168 3.77 35.98 -26.22
N PRO A 169 3.62 37.30 -26.44
CA PRO A 169 4.45 38.02 -27.40
C PRO A 169 5.95 37.96 -27.05
N LEU A 170 6.28 38.11 -25.76
CA LEU A 170 7.66 38.09 -25.27
C LEU A 170 8.27 36.69 -25.34
N THR A 171 7.53 35.63 -24.98
CA THR A 171 8.09 34.26 -25.06
C THR A 171 8.29 33.80 -26.51
N ARG A 172 7.45 34.25 -27.45
CA ARG A 172 7.65 34.00 -28.89
C ARG A 172 8.98 34.52 -29.42
N GLU A 173 9.51 35.62 -28.87
CA GLU A 173 10.79 36.21 -29.27
C GLU A 173 12.03 35.51 -28.68
N TYR A 174 11.87 34.68 -27.64
CA TYR A 174 13.00 34.00 -27.00
C TYR A 174 13.67 32.97 -27.93
N SER A 175 15.00 32.93 -27.96
CA SER A 175 15.77 31.85 -28.61
C SER A 175 15.61 30.50 -27.87
N ALA A 176 15.98 29.38 -28.50
CA ALA A 176 15.98 28.07 -27.82
C ALA A 176 16.96 28.00 -26.63
N GLU A 177 18.00 28.84 -26.62
CA GLU A 177 18.90 29.03 -25.48
C GLU A 177 18.20 29.82 -24.37
N ARG A 178 17.57 30.96 -24.71
CA ARG A 178 16.83 31.79 -23.76
C ARG A 178 15.68 31.05 -23.09
N MET A 179 15.01 30.13 -23.81
CA MET A 179 13.99 29.24 -23.25
C MET A 179 14.54 28.28 -22.18
N ARG A 180 15.81 27.87 -22.29
CA ARG A 180 16.49 27.04 -21.27
C ARG A 180 17.03 27.88 -20.11
N GLU A 181 17.59 29.06 -20.38
CA GLU A 181 17.97 30.01 -19.33
C GLU A 181 16.80 30.35 -18.39
N LYS A 182 15.57 30.44 -18.93
CA LYS A 182 14.36 30.64 -18.11
C LYS A 182 14.15 29.52 -17.08
N THR A 183 14.45 28.26 -17.40
CA THR A 183 14.38 27.15 -16.44
C THR A 183 15.36 27.35 -15.28
N ASP A 184 16.57 27.83 -15.55
CA ASP A 184 17.58 28.08 -14.53
C ASP A 184 17.32 29.35 -13.70
N GLU A 185 16.76 30.40 -14.30
CA GLU A 185 16.21 31.56 -13.58
C GLU A 185 15.08 31.15 -12.62
N LEU A 186 14.17 30.29 -13.05
CA LEU A 186 13.04 29.83 -12.22
C LEU A 186 13.53 28.89 -11.10
N ARG A 187 14.45 27.96 -11.40
CA ARG A 187 15.18 27.16 -10.38
C ARG A 187 15.95 28.05 -9.40
N LEU A 188 16.48 29.21 -9.83
CA LEU A 188 17.13 30.17 -8.93
C LEU A 188 16.13 30.93 -8.05
N LYS A 189 14.97 31.34 -8.58
CA LYS A 189 13.89 31.96 -7.79
C LYS A 189 13.42 31.04 -6.65
N LEU A 190 13.17 29.76 -6.93
CA LEU A 190 12.80 28.77 -5.91
C LEU A 190 13.90 28.59 -4.84
N ARG A 191 15.17 28.49 -5.25
CA ARG A 191 16.32 28.42 -4.31
C ARG A 191 16.47 29.68 -3.45
N ASN A 192 16.00 30.84 -3.92
CA ASN A 192 15.97 32.10 -3.19
C ASN A 192 14.71 32.28 -2.32
N GLY A 193 13.84 31.25 -2.20
CA GLY A 193 12.69 31.25 -1.30
C GLY A 193 11.35 31.67 -1.92
N ALA A 194 11.27 31.83 -3.24
CA ALA A 194 9.98 31.88 -3.94
C ALA A 194 9.30 30.51 -3.93
N THR A 195 7.97 30.49 -4.00
CA THR A 195 7.16 29.28 -4.13
C THR A 195 6.88 28.95 -5.59
N GLU A 196 6.40 27.72 -5.85
CA GLU A 196 5.90 27.32 -7.16
C GLU A 196 4.71 28.19 -7.64
N ASP A 197 3.83 28.62 -6.72
CA ASP A 197 2.74 29.56 -7.00
C ASP A 197 3.26 30.96 -7.43
N ASP A 198 4.34 31.47 -6.82
CA ASP A 198 4.94 32.77 -7.18
C ASP A 198 5.47 32.81 -8.62
N ILE A 199 5.79 31.65 -9.21
CA ILE A 199 6.42 31.55 -10.54
C ILE A 199 5.51 30.91 -11.61
N ILE A 200 4.29 30.49 -11.27
CA ILE A 200 3.38 29.75 -12.15
C ILE A 200 3.16 30.42 -13.52
N VAL A 201 3.04 31.76 -13.53
CA VAL A 201 2.81 32.55 -14.74
C VAL A 201 4.00 32.49 -15.71
N GLU A 202 5.23 32.63 -15.22
CA GLU A 202 6.43 32.52 -16.06
C GLU A 202 6.63 31.09 -16.54
N ALA A 203 6.43 30.11 -15.66
CA ALA A 203 6.57 28.69 -15.97
C ALA A 203 5.57 28.23 -17.05
N PHE A 204 4.29 28.58 -16.91
CA PHE A 204 3.26 28.18 -17.87
C PHE A 204 3.44 28.90 -19.22
N ALA A 205 3.94 30.14 -19.23
CA ALA A 205 4.25 30.86 -20.47
C ALA A 205 5.39 30.19 -21.27
N VAL A 206 6.46 29.71 -20.61
CA VAL A 206 7.55 29.00 -21.32
C VAL A 206 7.14 27.58 -21.73
N VAL A 207 6.34 26.86 -20.95
CA VAL A 207 5.82 25.54 -21.34
C VAL A 207 4.88 25.63 -22.56
N ARG A 208 3.99 26.63 -22.59
CA ARG A 208 3.11 26.88 -23.75
C ARG A 208 3.91 27.15 -25.02
N GLU A 209 4.94 27.99 -24.93
CA GLU A 209 5.76 28.33 -26.09
C GLU A 209 6.67 27.17 -26.53
N ALA A 210 7.19 26.36 -25.60
CA ALA A 210 7.91 25.14 -25.92
C ALA A 210 7.00 24.11 -26.62
N ALA A 211 5.77 23.89 -26.13
CA ALA A 211 4.81 23.00 -26.81
C ALA A 211 4.41 23.51 -28.21
N ARG A 212 4.29 24.84 -28.39
CA ARG A 212 4.06 25.46 -29.70
C ARG A 212 5.21 25.20 -30.68
N ARG A 213 6.46 25.10 -30.21
CA ARG A 213 7.65 24.82 -31.03
C ARG A 213 7.83 23.34 -31.31
N GLU A 214 7.89 22.52 -30.26
CA GLU A 214 8.25 21.11 -30.35
C GLU A 214 7.13 20.22 -30.90
N LEU A 215 5.87 20.58 -30.64
CA LEU A 215 4.69 19.78 -30.98
C LEU A 215 3.76 20.44 -32.00
N ASN A 216 4.00 21.71 -32.36
CA ASN A 216 3.06 22.58 -33.08
C ASN A 216 1.70 22.73 -32.36
N MET A 217 1.68 22.65 -31.02
CA MET A 217 0.47 22.73 -30.20
C MET A 217 0.61 23.83 -29.14
N ARG A 218 -0.12 24.94 -29.29
CA ARG A 218 -0.27 25.98 -28.24
C ARG A 218 -1.36 25.52 -27.27
N HIS A 219 -1.08 25.48 -25.97
CA HIS A 219 -2.12 25.20 -24.96
C HIS A 219 -3.29 26.18 -25.07
N PHE A 220 -4.52 25.68 -25.06
CA PHE A 220 -5.72 26.48 -24.91
C PHE A 220 -5.83 27.08 -23.50
N ASP A 221 -6.69 28.08 -23.33
CA ASP A 221 -6.82 28.78 -22.06
C ASP A 221 -7.50 27.91 -20.99
N VAL A 222 -8.43 27.02 -21.39
CA VAL A 222 -8.99 25.96 -20.51
C VAL A 222 -7.93 24.94 -20.07
N GLN A 223 -6.90 24.69 -20.89
CA GLN A 223 -5.78 23.82 -20.52
C GLN A 223 -4.86 24.50 -19.50
N LEU A 224 -4.69 25.83 -19.55
CA LEU A 224 -4.02 26.56 -18.46
C LEU A 224 -4.80 26.45 -17.14
N VAL A 225 -6.14 26.52 -17.17
CA VAL A 225 -6.99 26.33 -15.98
C VAL A 225 -6.81 24.90 -15.43
N GLY A 226 -6.89 23.87 -16.27
CA GLY A 226 -6.64 22.49 -15.89
C GLY A 226 -5.26 22.28 -15.26
N GLY A 227 -4.22 22.86 -15.86
CA GLY A 227 -2.85 22.82 -15.32
C GLY A 227 -2.72 23.47 -13.94
N CYS A 228 -3.45 24.56 -13.66
CA CYS A 228 -3.49 25.20 -12.34
C CYS A 228 -4.21 24.32 -11.31
N LEU A 229 -5.36 23.74 -11.67
CA LEU A 229 -6.12 22.83 -10.79
C LEU A 229 -5.28 21.60 -10.39
N LEU A 230 -4.55 21.02 -11.36
CA LEU A 230 -3.60 19.93 -11.11
C LEU A 230 -2.46 20.36 -10.18
N HIS A 231 -1.84 21.54 -10.39
CA HIS A 231 -0.79 22.05 -9.48
C HIS A 231 -1.30 22.25 -8.04
N GLN A 232 -2.54 22.71 -7.89
CA GLN A 232 -3.24 22.85 -6.60
C GLN A 232 -3.58 21.50 -5.94
N GLY A 233 -3.34 20.36 -6.60
CA GLY A 233 -3.67 19.02 -6.09
C GLY A 233 -5.15 18.67 -6.21
N ARG A 234 -5.86 19.26 -7.18
CA ARG A 234 -7.27 18.99 -7.48
C ARG A 234 -7.40 18.09 -8.71
N ILE A 235 -8.51 17.37 -8.82
CA ILE A 235 -8.89 16.69 -10.06
C ILE A 235 -9.35 17.76 -11.06
N ALA A 236 -8.77 17.75 -12.26
CA ALA A 236 -9.20 18.57 -13.38
C ALA A 236 -10.07 17.73 -14.31
N GLU A 237 -11.39 17.79 -14.14
CA GLU A 237 -12.33 17.13 -15.06
C GLU A 237 -12.27 17.82 -16.43
N MET A 238 -11.79 17.10 -17.44
CA MET A 238 -11.63 17.57 -18.82
C MET A 238 -12.14 16.51 -19.77
N ALA A 239 -13.03 16.89 -20.68
CA ALA A 239 -13.67 15.95 -21.61
C ALA A 239 -12.65 15.27 -22.53
N THR A 240 -12.96 14.05 -22.97
CA THR A 240 -12.10 13.28 -23.88
C THR A 240 -11.93 14.01 -25.21
N GLY A 241 -10.71 14.49 -25.47
CA GLY A 241 -10.38 15.36 -26.61
C GLY A 241 -9.76 16.69 -26.20
N GLU A 242 -10.03 17.19 -24.98
CA GLU A 242 -9.54 18.49 -24.46
C GLU A 242 -8.03 18.50 -24.16
N GLY A 243 -7.29 17.44 -24.49
CA GLY A 243 -5.83 17.40 -24.37
C GLY A 243 -5.30 17.29 -22.94
N LYS A 244 -5.83 16.36 -22.13
CA LYS A 244 -5.32 16.00 -20.78
C LYS A 244 -3.79 15.85 -20.77
N THR A 245 -3.27 15.03 -21.69
CA THR A 245 -1.85 14.72 -21.86
C THR A 245 -0.96 15.96 -22.07
N LEU A 246 -1.41 16.91 -22.91
CA LEU A 246 -0.71 18.17 -23.14
C LEU A 246 -0.84 19.10 -21.92
N THR A 247 -1.99 19.11 -21.28
CA THR A 247 -2.26 19.91 -20.07
C THR A 247 -1.35 19.52 -18.90
N ALA A 248 -1.06 18.22 -18.73
CA ALA A 248 -0.18 17.70 -17.68
C ALA A 248 1.25 18.27 -17.73
N THR A 249 1.75 18.69 -18.90
CA THR A 249 3.10 19.29 -19.04
C THR A 249 3.29 20.56 -18.22
N LEU A 250 2.22 21.35 -18.01
CA LEU A 250 2.25 22.61 -17.28
C LEU A 250 2.60 22.40 -15.78
N PRO A 251 1.81 21.65 -14.98
CA PRO A 251 2.17 21.33 -13.59
C PRO A 251 3.36 20.38 -13.49
N ALA A 252 3.61 19.50 -14.48
CA ALA A 252 4.77 18.61 -14.44
C ALA A 252 6.08 19.39 -14.50
N TYR A 253 6.20 20.34 -15.45
CA TYR A 253 7.37 21.23 -15.51
C TYR A 253 7.51 22.04 -14.23
N LEU A 254 6.44 22.74 -13.80
CA LEU A 254 6.47 23.64 -12.65
C LEU A 254 6.93 22.94 -11.36
N ASN A 255 6.31 21.82 -10.99
CA ASN A 255 6.66 21.11 -9.75
C ASN A 255 8.07 20.46 -9.85
N ALA A 256 8.53 20.09 -11.05
CA ALA A 256 9.85 19.52 -11.27
C ALA A 256 10.99 20.53 -11.07
N LEU A 257 10.75 21.84 -11.23
CA LEU A 257 11.74 22.90 -10.96
C LEU A 257 12.25 22.87 -9.50
N SER A 258 11.52 22.27 -8.58
CA SER A 258 11.95 22.03 -7.20
C SER A 258 13.11 21.04 -7.05
N GLY A 259 13.45 20.28 -8.11
CA GLY A 259 14.49 19.25 -8.10
C GLY A 259 14.12 17.95 -7.37
N LYS A 260 12.90 17.84 -6.85
CA LYS A 260 12.42 16.70 -6.04
C LYS A 260 11.78 15.57 -6.87
N GLY A 261 11.65 15.76 -8.19
CA GLY A 261 11.00 14.83 -9.10
C GLY A 261 9.47 14.98 -9.18
N VAL A 262 8.90 14.58 -10.31
CA VAL A 262 7.44 14.47 -10.57
C VAL A 262 7.14 13.14 -11.25
N HIS A 263 6.11 12.43 -10.80
CA HIS A 263 5.60 11.23 -11.48
C HIS A 263 4.38 11.59 -12.34
N VAL A 264 4.37 11.17 -13.60
CA VAL A 264 3.19 11.20 -14.48
C VAL A 264 2.72 9.76 -14.62
N VAL A 265 1.66 9.44 -13.88
CA VAL A 265 1.09 8.10 -13.75
C VAL A 265 0.02 7.91 -14.81
N THR A 266 0.12 6.81 -15.55
CA THR A 266 -0.82 6.41 -16.62
C THR A 266 -1.33 4.98 -16.41
N VAL A 267 -2.34 4.58 -17.18
CA VAL A 267 -3.01 3.27 -17.03
C VAL A 267 -2.19 2.09 -17.59
N ASN A 268 -1.19 2.31 -18.46
CA ASN A 268 -0.37 1.23 -19.01
C ASN A 268 0.94 1.71 -19.67
N ASP A 269 1.93 0.82 -19.75
CA ASP A 269 3.29 1.05 -20.29
C ASP A 269 3.30 1.67 -21.70
N TYR A 270 2.32 1.35 -22.56
CA TYR A 270 2.23 1.95 -23.89
C TYR A 270 1.90 3.45 -23.81
N LEU A 271 0.96 3.84 -22.94
CA LEU A 271 0.67 5.26 -22.70
C LEU A 271 1.85 5.96 -22.04
N ALA A 272 2.46 5.35 -21.01
CA ALA A 272 3.64 5.89 -20.31
C ALA A 272 4.78 6.19 -21.30
N ARG A 273 5.17 5.22 -22.14
CA ARG A 273 6.22 5.42 -23.16
C ARG A 273 5.81 6.42 -24.23
N ARG A 274 4.60 6.32 -24.80
CA ARG A 274 4.10 7.26 -25.82
C ARG A 274 4.21 8.71 -25.34
N ASP A 275 3.83 8.97 -24.09
CA ASP A 275 3.78 10.33 -23.57
C ASP A 275 5.17 10.83 -23.10
N ALA A 276 6.04 9.93 -22.63
CA ALA A 276 7.46 10.23 -22.41
C ALA A 276 8.23 10.56 -23.71
N GLU A 277 7.87 9.92 -24.83
CA GLU A 277 8.42 10.19 -26.17
C GLU A 277 7.84 11.47 -26.81
N TRP A 278 6.56 11.76 -26.56
CA TRP A 278 5.82 12.87 -27.15
C TRP A 278 5.90 14.14 -26.31
N MET A 279 5.29 14.15 -25.12
CA MET A 279 5.30 15.31 -24.21
C MET A 279 6.69 15.58 -23.63
N GLY A 280 7.50 14.53 -23.43
CA GLY A 280 8.88 14.67 -22.99
C GLY A 280 9.76 15.54 -23.90
N ARG A 281 9.36 15.81 -25.16
CA ARG A 281 10.04 16.78 -26.03
C ARG A 281 9.99 18.20 -25.45
N VAL A 282 8.83 18.61 -24.95
CA VAL A 282 8.61 19.92 -24.33
C VAL A 282 9.50 20.10 -23.10
N HIS A 283 9.55 19.08 -22.24
CA HIS A 283 10.39 19.06 -21.05
C HIS A 283 11.90 19.08 -21.39
N ARG A 284 12.35 18.25 -22.33
CA ARG A 284 13.76 18.20 -22.78
C ARG A 284 14.20 19.49 -23.48
N ALA A 285 13.33 20.12 -24.28
CA ALA A 285 13.59 21.41 -24.91
C ALA A 285 13.82 22.53 -23.87
N LEU A 286 13.09 22.48 -22.75
CA LEU A 286 13.26 23.38 -21.60
C LEU A 286 14.41 22.99 -20.65
N GLY A 287 15.18 21.92 -20.94
CA GLY A 287 16.32 21.51 -20.11
C GLY A 287 15.95 20.69 -18.86
N LEU A 288 14.80 20.02 -18.85
CA LEU A 288 14.47 18.98 -17.88
C LEU A 288 14.83 17.59 -18.41
N THR A 289 15.25 16.71 -17.51
CA THR A 289 15.43 15.28 -17.76
C THR A 289 14.10 14.54 -17.66
N VAL A 290 13.89 13.54 -18.52
CA VAL A 290 12.61 12.81 -18.61
C VAL A 290 12.87 11.30 -18.72
N GLY A 291 12.49 10.58 -17.66
CA GLY A 291 12.53 9.12 -17.60
C GLY A 291 11.18 8.50 -17.95
N VAL A 292 11.22 7.21 -18.28
CA VAL A 292 10.05 6.33 -18.29
C VAL A 292 10.42 5.06 -17.52
N VAL A 293 9.48 4.51 -16.77
CA VAL A 293 9.59 3.20 -16.13
C VAL A 293 8.59 2.25 -16.81
N GLN A 294 9.08 1.06 -17.16
CA GLN A 294 8.33 -0.01 -17.78
C GLN A 294 8.54 -1.33 -17.02
N SER A 295 7.57 -2.23 -17.14
CA SER A 295 7.55 -3.56 -16.53
C SER A 295 8.79 -4.42 -16.83
N ASP A 296 9.39 -4.28 -18.03
CA ASP A 296 10.55 -5.06 -18.49
C ASP A 296 11.94 -4.49 -18.13
N MET A 297 12.02 -3.31 -17.49
CA MET A 297 13.29 -2.66 -17.14
C MET A 297 13.99 -3.25 -15.90
N ASP A 298 15.32 -3.24 -15.92
CA ASP A 298 16.15 -3.66 -14.79
C ASP A 298 16.23 -2.61 -13.65
N PRO A 299 16.72 -2.96 -12.43
CA PRO A 299 16.79 -2.02 -11.31
C PRO A 299 17.66 -0.77 -11.56
N ALA A 300 18.75 -0.88 -12.31
CA ALA A 300 19.62 0.25 -12.62
C ALA A 300 18.98 1.19 -13.66
N GLU A 301 18.30 0.62 -14.67
CA GLU A 301 17.48 1.39 -15.60
C GLU A 301 16.34 2.14 -14.89
N ARG A 302 15.65 1.49 -13.94
CA ARG A 302 14.60 2.10 -13.10
C ARG A 302 15.15 3.21 -12.21
N GLN A 303 16.28 2.98 -11.54
CA GLN A 303 16.95 4.00 -10.71
C GLN A 303 17.34 5.22 -11.55
N ALA A 304 17.83 5.03 -12.79
CA ALA A 304 18.12 6.11 -13.72
C ALA A 304 16.85 6.86 -14.17
N ALA A 305 15.73 6.16 -14.36
CA ALA A 305 14.44 6.77 -14.71
C ALA A 305 13.89 7.64 -13.55
N TYR A 306 13.83 7.13 -12.31
CA TYR A 306 13.41 7.91 -11.14
C TYR A 306 14.36 9.06 -10.77
N ALA A 307 15.62 9.03 -11.24
CA ALA A 307 16.57 10.12 -11.11
C ALA A 307 16.28 11.33 -12.05
N CYS A 308 15.34 11.22 -13.00
CA CYS A 308 14.96 12.33 -13.88
C CYS A 308 14.09 13.40 -13.17
N ASP A 309 14.00 14.61 -13.73
CA ASP A 309 13.14 15.70 -13.24
C ASP A 309 11.64 15.30 -13.34
N VAL A 310 11.27 14.59 -14.41
CA VAL A 310 9.93 14.02 -14.65
C VAL A 310 10.06 12.53 -15.01
N THR A 311 9.24 11.68 -14.41
CA THR A 311 9.20 10.22 -14.69
C THR A 311 7.80 9.81 -15.11
N TYR A 312 7.67 9.20 -16.30
CA TYR A 312 6.42 8.59 -16.77
C TYR A 312 6.37 7.13 -16.34
N VAL A 313 5.24 6.66 -15.81
CA VAL A 313 5.14 5.35 -15.17
C VAL A 313 3.69 4.89 -15.08
N THR A 314 3.44 3.63 -14.70
CA THR A 314 2.09 3.15 -14.34
C THR A 314 1.89 3.14 -12.83
N ASN A 315 0.63 3.07 -12.41
CA ASN A 315 0.25 2.87 -11.01
C ASN A 315 0.82 1.56 -10.44
N GLN A 316 0.83 0.50 -11.25
CA GLN A 316 1.34 -0.82 -10.86
C GLN A 316 2.85 -0.80 -10.67
N GLU A 317 3.61 -0.20 -11.60
CA GLU A 317 5.07 -0.11 -11.48
C GLU A 317 5.51 0.76 -10.28
N VAL A 318 4.88 1.92 -10.03
CA VAL A 318 5.15 2.72 -8.81
C VAL A 318 4.90 1.91 -7.53
N GLY A 319 3.81 1.13 -7.51
CA GLY A 319 3.44 0.33 -6.35
C GLY A 319 4.38 -0.86 -6.13
N PHE A 320 4.78 -1.56 -7.19
CA PHE A 320 5.73 -2.68 -7.10
C PHE A 320 7.16 -2.22 -6.83
N ASP A 321 7.61 -1.09 -7.38
CA ASP A 321 8.90 -0.50 -7.03
C ASP A 321 8.93 -0.05 -5.56
N TYR A 322 7.88 0.60 -5.07
CA TYR A 322 7.76 0.92 -3.65
C TYR A 322 7.79 -0.32 -2.75
N LEU A 323 7.07 -1.39 -3.12
CA LEU A 323 7.08 -2.66 -2.36
C LEU A 323 8.46 -3.34 -2.41
N ARG A 324 9.15 -3.34 -3.56
CA ARG A 324 10.53 -3.86 -3.69
C ARG A 324 11.52 -3.06 -2.85
N ASP A 325 11.46 -1.73 -2.87
CA ASP A 325 12.32 -0.86 -2.06
C ASP A 325 12.10 -1.05 -0.54
N ASN A 326 10.91 -1.47 -0.11
CA ASN A 326 10.65 -1.85 1.29
C ASN A 326 11.06 -3.30 1.63
N MET A 327 11.52 -4.08 0.65
CA MET A 327 12.10 -5.42 0.81
C MET A 327 13.62 -5.45 0.57
N ALA A 328 14.20 -4.35 0.08
CA ALA A 328 15.63 -4.20 -0.17
C ALA A 328 16.45 -4.39 1.12
N THR A 329 17.60 -5.05 0.98
CA THR A 329 18.55 -5.30 2.08
C THR A 329 19.62 -4.22 2.16
N ASP A 330 20.05 -3.69 1.01
CA ASP A 330 21.07 -2.65 0.89
C ASP A 330 20.54 -1.37 0.24
N ALA A 331 21.01 -0.22 0.71
CA ALA A 331 20.56 1.09 0.21
C ALA A 331 20.91 1.37 -1.27
N SER A 332 21.79 0.55 -1.87
CA SER A 332 22.11 0.58 -3.31
C SER A 332 21.08 -0.13 -4.18
N GLU A 333 20.24 -1.00 -3.61
CA GLU A 333 19.19 -1.75 -4.33
C GLU A 333 17.93 -0.89 -4.59
N LEU A 334 17.80 0.23 -3.87
CA LEU A 334 16.65 1.13 -3.92
C LEU A 334 16.53 1.83 -5.29
N VAL A 335 15.44 1.59 -6.00
CA VAL A 335 15.16 2.27 -7.29
C VAL A 335 14.49 3.62 -7.10
N MET A 336 13.67 3.77 -6.04
CA MET A 336 12.93 4.99 -5.70
C MET A 336 13.71 5.85 -4.67
N ALA A 337 14.98 6.12 -4.94
CA ALA A 337 15.90 6.85 -4.04
C ALA A 337 15.50 8.31 -3.68
N ARG A 338 14.32 8.79 -4.13
CA ARG A 338 13.76 10.11 -3.81
C ARG A 338 12.42 9.97 -3.06
N PRO A 339 12.15 10.77 -2.02
CA PRO A 339 10.85 10.82 -1.38
C PRO A 339 9.74 11.25 -2.36
N PHE A 340 8.54 10.67 -2.23
CA PHE A 340 7.37 11.08 -3.00
C PHE A 340 7.08 12.59 -2.84
N ASN A 341 7.16 13.32 -3.96
CA ASN A 341 6.98 14.78 -4.00
C ASN A 341 5.65 15.20 -4.62
N PHE A 342 5.44 14.89 -5.89
CA PHE A 342 4.24 15.26 -6.64
C PHE A 342 3.94 14.22 -7.72
N ALA A 343 2.67 13.88 -7.90
CA ALA A 343 2.20 12.93 -8.90
C ALA A 343 0.96 13.48 -9.62
N ILE A 344 0.92 13.33 -10.93
CA ILE A 344 -0.25 13.57 -11.78
C ILE A 344 -0.74 12.20 -12.23
N VAL A 345 -2.02 11.89 -12.00
CA VAL A 345 -2.64 10.63 -12.42
C VAL A 345 -3.59 10.92 -13.58
N ASP A 346 -3.28 10.39 -14.76
CA ASP A 346 -4.21 10.39 -15.89
C ASP A 346 -5.21 9.23 -15.76
N GLU A 347 -6.46 9.45 -16.20
CA GLU A 347 -7.61 8.56 -15.93
C GLU A 347 -7.69 8.09 -14.46
N VAL A 348 -7.73 9.10 -13.58
CA VAL A 348 -7.70 8.98 -12.11
C VAL A 348 -8.83 8.12 -11.52
N ASP A 349 -9.97 8.01 -12.22
CA ASP A 349 -11.08 7.13 -11.87
C ASP A 349 -10.70 5.65 -12.07
N SER A 350 -10.16 5.33 -13.25
CA SER A 350 -9.66 3.99 -13.60
C SER A 350 -8.58 3.55 -12.61
N VAL A 351 -7.61 4.44 -12.33
CA VAL A 351 -6.46 4.15 -11.47
C VAL A 351 -6.82 4.06 -9.98
N LEU A 352 -7.58 5.03 -9.42
CA LEU A 352 -7.81 5.11 -7.98
C LEU A 352 -9.14 4.51 -7.50
N ILE A 353 -10.11 4.27 -8.39
CA ILE A 353 -11.45 3.75 -8.02
C ILE A 353 -11.68 2.33 -8.54
N ASP A 354 -11.21 1.99 -9.74
CA ASP A 354 -11.38 0.66 -10.33
C ASP A 354 -10.20 -0.28 -10.05
N GLU A 355 -8.96 0.11 -10.36
CA GLU A 355 -7.77 -0.69 -10.02
C GLU A 355 -7.47 -0.69 -8.52
N GLY A 356 -7.68 0.44 -7.83
CA GLY A 356 -7.49 0.60 -6.38
C GLY A 356 -8.34 -0.31 -5.47
N ARG A 357 -9.19 -1.17 -6.04
CA ARG A 357 -9.96 -2.21 -5.33
C ARG A 357 -9.11 -3.44 -4.98
N ASN A 358 -8.04 -3.70 -5.73
CA ASN A 358 -7.18 -4.86 -5.56
C ASN A 358 -5.85 -4.44 -4.91
N PRO A 359 -5.40 -5.09 -3.83
CA PRO A 359 -4.08 -4.82 -3.26
C PRO A 359 -2.98 -5.34 -4.21
N LEU A 360 -1.89 -4.59 -4.32
CA LEU A 360 -0.66 -5.07 -4.96
C LEU A 360 0.04 -6.03 -3.99
N LEU A 361 0.43 -7.20 -4.49
CA LEU A 361 1.02 -8.29 -3.72
C LEU A 361 2.26 -8.82 -4.43
N ILE A 362 3.40 -8.81 -3.75
CA ILE A 362 4.58 -9.55 -4.20
C ILE A 362 4.46 -10.99 -3.69
N THR A 363 4.52 -11.96 -4.60
CA THR A 363 4.55 -13.39 -4.28
C THR A 363 5.85 -14.00 -4.79
N GLY A 364 6.76 -14.36 -3.90
CA GLY A 364 7.85 -15.28 -4.25
C GLY A 364 7.36 -16.74 -4.32
N PRO A 365 8.16 -17.67 -4.86
CA PRO A 365 8.11 -19.03 -4.34
C PRO A 365 8.38 -18.99 -2.83
N GLY A 366 7.81 -19.92 -2.06
CA GLY A 366 8.31 -20.14 -0.72
C GLY A 366 9.68 -20.83 -0.81
N ASP A 367 10.65 -20.41 0.00
CA ASP A 367 11.94 -21.11 0.17
C ASP A 367 11.78 -22.44 0.94
N GLU A 368 10.58 -23.06 0.87
CA GLU A 368 10.22 -24.40 1.36
C GLU A 368 10.84 -25.48 0.46
N GLY A 369 12.17 -25.43 0.30
CA GLY A 369 12.92 -26.53 -0.29
C GLY A 369 12.84 -27.79 0.58
N ASP A 370 13.18 -28.95 0.01
CA ASP A 370 13.17 -30.23 0.74
C ASP A 370 14.01 -30.17 2.04
N GLU A 371 15.02 -29.32 2.10
CA GLU A 371 15.85 -29.04 3.28
C GLU A 371 15.10 -28.32 4.41
N GLU A 372 14.29 -27.28 4.14
CA GLU A 372 13.45 -26.63 5.16
C GLU A 372 12.41 -27.64 5.70
N MET A 373 11.76 -28.40 4.81
CA MET A 373 10.80 -29.44 5.21
C MET A 373 11.45 -30.53 6.05
N THR A 374 12.68 -30.94 5.73
CA THR A 374 13.47 -31.88 6.54
C THR A 374 13.74 -31.32 7.95
N LYS A 375 13.99 -30.01 8.09
CA LYS A 375 14.17 -29.38 9.41
C LYS A 375 12.91 -29.38 10.27
N TYR A 376 11.71 -29.16 9.71
CA TYR A 376 10.46 -29.28 10.49
C TYR A 376 10.26 -30.71 11.01
N THR A 377 10.52 -31.74 10.18
CA THR A 377 10.43 -33.16 10.57
C THR A 377 11.42 -33.51 11.69
N ILE A 378 12.70 -33.18 11.53
CA ILE A 378 13.72 -33.48 12.55
C ILE A 378 13.45 -32.69 13.85
N ALA A 379 13.04 -31.43 13.77
CA ALA A 379 12.66 -30.66 14.95
C ALA A 379 11.44 -31.24 15.67
N SER A 380 10.50 -31.86 14.94
CA SER A 380 9.36 -32.60 15.50
C SER A 380 9.80 -33.85 16.25
N GLU A 381 10.70 -34.67 15.67
CA GLU A 381 11.29 -35.85 16.33
C GLU A 381 12.09 -35.50 17.59
N VAL A 382 12.80 -34.37 17.59
CA VAL A 382 13.49 -33.84 18.78
C VAL A 382 12.48 -33.35 19.81
N ALA A 383 11.52 -32.50 19.41
CA ALA A 383 10.49 -31.97 20.29
C ALA A 383 9.64 -33.07 20.93
N ALA A 384 9.39 -34.19 20.23
CA ALA A 384 8.70 -35.37 20.76
C ALA A 384 9.39 -35.94 22.01
N GLN A 385 10.73 -35.93 22.06
CA GLN A 385 11.54 -36.45 23.17
C GLN A 385 11.64 -35.49 24.37
N LEU A 386 11.53 -34.17 24.14
CA LEU A 386 11.55 -33.15 25.19
C LEU A 386 10.33 -33.26 26.13
N ARG A 387 10.51 -32.93 27.42
CA ARG A 387 9.48 -33.03 28.46
C ARG A 387 9.05 -31.65 28.96
N GLU A 388 7.74 -31.46 29.05
CA GLU A 388 7.14 -30.27 29.65
C GLU A 388 7.53 -30.12 31.13
N ASN A 389 7.70 -28.88 31.58
CA ASN A 389 8.12 -28.50 32.94
C ASN A 389 9.55 -28.96 33.32
N LEU A 390 10.34 -29.44 32.36
CA LEU A 390 11.77 -29.76 32.53
C LEU A 390 12.61 -29.18 31.38
N ASP A 391 12.23 -29.51 30.15
CA ASP A 391 12.95 -29.17 28.92
C ASP A 391 12.25 -28.02 28.17
N TYR A 392 10.93 -27.84 28.36
CA TYR A 392 10.19 -26.65 27.91
C TYR A 392 9.09 -26.25 28.89
N THR A 393 8.67 -24.99 28.83
CA THR A 393 7.55 -24.41 29.59
C THR A 393 6.46 -23.90 28.65
N VAL A 394 5.20 -23.89 29.11
CA VAL A 394 4.02 -23.53 28.30
C VAL A 394 3.18 -22.49 29.03
N ASP A 395 2.86 -21.37 28.36
CA ASP A 395 1.86 -20.40 28.84
C ASP A 395 0.59 -20.54 27.99
N LEU A 396 -0.40 -21.24 28.55
CA LEU A 396 -1.72 -21.45 27.94
C LEU A 396 -2.55 -20.15 27.78
N LYS A 397 -2.22 -19.09 28.54
CA LYS A 397 -2.89 -17.79 28.48
C LYS A 397 -2.32 -16.90 27.37
N GLN A 398 -1.02 -16.98 27.10
CA GLN A 398 -0.38 -16.32 25.95
C GLN A 398 -0.41 -17.16 24.67
N LYS A 399 -0.72 -18.46 24.78
CA LYS A 399 -0.51 -19.47 23.71
C LYS A 399 0.95 -19.45 23.21
N THR A 400 1.91 -19.43 24.13
CA THR A 400 3.35 -19.58 23.87
C THR A 400 3.93 -20.85 24.52
N ALA A 401 5.05 -21.33 23.99
CA ALA A 401 5.83 -22.42 24.57
C ALA A 401 7.31 -22.18 24.27
N ASP A 402 8.15 -22.31 25.29
CA ASP A 402 9.53 -21.82 25.30
C ASP A 402 10.48 -22.89 25.87
N LEU A 403 11.67 -23.05 25.27
CA LEU A 403 12.68 -24.00 25.74
C LEU A 403 13.34 -23.53 27.04
N THR A 404 13.67 -24.46 27.94
CA THR A 404 14.55 -24.18 29.09
C THR A 404 16.02 -24.29 28.67
N GLU A 405 16.96 -23.77 29.46
CA GLU A 405 18.41 -23.98 29.27
C GLU A 405 18.75 -25.47 29.11
N ARG A 406 18.13 -26.31 29.94
CA ARG A 406 18.24 -27.78 29.88
C ARG A 406 17.66 -28.34 28.58
N GLY A 407 16.53 -27.84 28.10
CA GLY A 407 15.92 -28.29 26.85
C GLY A 407 16.72 -27.93 25.62
N MET A 408 17.39 -26.77 25.61
CA MET A 408 18.35 -26.41 24.56
C MET A 408 19.51 -27.41 24.55
N MET A 409 20.16 -27.68 25.70
CA MET A 409 21.23 -28.69 25.79
C MET A 409 20.80 -30.09 25.33
N VAL A 410 19.57 -30.51 25.61
CA VAL A 410 19.04 -31.80 25.16
C VAL A 410 18.77 -31.78 23.64
N ALA A 411 18.25 -30.68 23.10
CA ALA A 411 18.01 -30.54 21.67
C ALA A 411 19.33 -30.48 20.86
N GLU A 412 20.33 -29.74 21.35
CA GLU A 412 21.70 -29.70 20.83
C GLU A 412 22.29 -31.12 20.75
N GLN A 413 22.20 -31.88 21.84
CA GLN A 413 22.68 -33.26 21.90
C GLN A 413 21.93 -34.22 20.95
N LEU A 414 20.61 -34.03 20.76
CA LEU A 414 19.80 -34.85 19.86
C LEU A 414 20.00 -34.50 18.37
N LEU A 415 20.27 -33.24 18.06
CA LEU A 415 20.60 -32.77 16.70
C LEU A 415 22.07 -33.01 16.31
N GLY A 416 22.97 -33.14 17.30
CA GLY A 416 24.41 -33.21 17.08
C GLY A 416 25.06 -31.85 16.78
N VAL A 417 24.41 -30.74 17.13
CA VAL A 417 24.90 -29.36 16.91
C VAL A 417 25.48 -28.77 18.20
N THR A 418 26.37 -27.78 18.06
CA THR A 418 27.02 -27.11 19.21
C THR A 418 26.23 -25.92 19.76
N ASP A 419 25.37 -25.32 18.92
CA ASP A 419 24.49 -24.20 19.25
C ASP A 419 23.28 -24.30 18.30
N VAL A 420 22.06 -24.20 18.83
CA VAL A 420 20.83 -24.18 18.01
C VAL A 420 20.53 -22.81 17.39
N TRP A 421 21.27 -21.77 17.77
CA TRP A 421 21.15 -20.40 17.25
C TRP A 421 22.29 -20.00 16.30
N ASP A 422 23.02 -21.00 15.74
CA ASP A 422 24.07 -20.74 14.76
C ASP A 422 23.59 -19.89 13.57
N THR A 423 24.47 -19.04 13.06
CA THR A 423 24.14 -18.05 12.02
C THR A 423 24.04 -18.68 10.62
N TYR A 424 24.65 -19.83 10.39
CA TYR A 424 24.65 -20.54 9.12
C TYR A 424 23.66 -21.72 9.11
N ASP A 425 23.49 -22.42 10.23
CA ASP A 425 22.51 -23.52 10.38
C ASP A 425 21.59 -23.34 11.61
N PRO A 426 20.66 -22.36 11.60
CA PRO A 426 19.78 -22.11 12.73
C PRO A 426 18.69 -23.19 12.90
N TRP A 427 18.64 -23.82 14.07
CA TRP A 427 17.65 -24.83 14.46
C TRP A 427 16.60 -24.32 15.45
N GLY A 428 16.92 -23.30 16.26
CA GLY A 428 16.07 -22.80 17.35
C GLY A 428 14.67 -22.36 16.91
N ARG A 429 14.54 -21.78 15.70
CA ARG A 429 13.23 -21.44 15.09
C ARG A 429 12.34 -22.68 14.95
N TYR A 430 12.89 -23.75 14.38
CA TYR A 430 12.16 -25.00 14.12
C TYR A 430 11.83 -25.72 15.42
N LEU A 431 12.75 -25.76 16.39
CA LEU A 431 12.53 -26.37 17.70
C LEU A 431 11.43 -25.66 18.49
N LEU A 432 11.40 -24.32 18.51
CA LEU A 432 10.32 -23.57 19.15
C LEU A 432 8.98 -23.82 18.47
N LEU A 433 8.93 -23.84 17.13
CA LEU A 433 7.71 -24.16 16.39
C LEU A 433 7.23 -25.59 16.64
N ALA A 434 8.13 -26.57 16.69
CA ALA A 434 7.81 -27.97 16.97
C ALA A 434 7.32 -28.19 18.42
N VAL A 435 7.95 -27.55 19.41
CA VAL A 435 7.49 -27.56 20.82
C VAL A 435 6.12 -26.87 20.95
N LYS A 436 5.92 -25.74 20.27
CA LYS A 436 4.64 -25.02 20.23
C LYS A 436 3.54 -25.88 19.58
N ALA A 437 3.84 -26.54 18.45
CA ALA A 437 2.95 -27.47 17.78
C ALA A 437 2.63 -28.70 18.65
N LYS A 438 3.62 -29.27 19.33
CA LYS A 438 3.44 -30.37 20.30
C LYS A 438 2.48 -30.00 21.42
N ALA A 439 2.73 -28.88 22.09
CA ALA A 439 2.07 -28.53 23.35
C ALA A 439 0.71 -27.83 23.19
N LEU A 440 0.56 -26.93 22.22
CA LEU A 440 -0.64 -26.07 22.11
C LEU A 440 -1.62 -26.51 21.02
N TYR A 441 -1.12 -27.10 19.93
CA TYR A 441 -1.94 -27.49 18.80
C TYR A 441 -2.33 -28.96 18.98
N LEU A 442 -3.51 -29.20 19.54
CA LEU A 442 -4.01 -30.56 19.81
C LEU A 442 -4.94 -31.05 18.68
N ARG A 443 -4.65 -32.24 18.17
CA ARG A 443 -5.51 -33.01 17.24
C ARG A 443 -6.90 -33.23 17.86
N ASP A 444 -7.92 -33.24 17.00
CA ASP A 444 -9.35 -33.37 17.32
C ASP A 444 -9.91 -32.25 18.23
N VAL A 445 -9.12 -31.20 18.47
CA VAL A 445 -9.53 -29.97 19.18
C VAL A 445 -9.30 -28.72 18.32
N HIS A 446 -8.06 -28.53 17.82
CA HIS A 446 -7.64 -27.37 17.03
C HIS A 446 -7.51 -27.68 15.53
N TYR A 447 -7.37 -28.95 15.18
CA TYR A 447 -7.32 -29.47 13.81
C TYR A 447 -7.74 -30.92 13.76
N ILE A 448 -8.05 -31.40 12.56
CA ILE A 448 -8.16 -32.82 12.22
C ILE A 448 -7.16 -33.15 11.11
N VAL A 449 -6.71 -34.40 11.04
CA VAL A 449 -5.91 -34.90 9.91
C VAL A 449 -6.82 -35.72 9.01
N ARG A 450 -6.90 -35.35 7.73
CA ARG A 450 -7.78 -35.98 6.75
C ARG A 450 -7.13 -36.01 5.38
N ASP A 451 -7.21 -37.16 4.70
CA ASP A 451 -6.71 -37.36 3.34
C ASP A 451 -5.22 -36.93 3.16
N GLY A 452 -4.44 -37.05 4.25
CA GLY A 452 -3.03 -36.65 4.33
C GLY A 452 -2.77 -35.17 4.67
N GLN A 453 -3.81 -34.39 4.99
CA GLN A 453 -3.72 -32.93 5.20
C GLN A 453 -4.24 -32.51 6.57
N VAL A 454 -3.59 -31.50 7.17
CA VAL A 454 -4.02 -30.85 8.42
C VAL A 454 -5.11 -29.81 8.12
N MET A 455 -6.31 -30.02 8.64
CA MET A 455 -7.44 -29.10 8.46
C MET A 455 -7.81 -28.44 9.79
N ILE A 456 -7.73 -27.11 9.86
CA ILE A 456 -8.01 -26.33 11.07
C ILE A 456 -9.47 -26.49 11.50
N VAL A 457 -9.71 -26.63 12.80
CA VAL A 457 -11.04 -26.60 13.42
C VAL A 457 -11.23 -25.27 14.15
N ASP A 458 -12.40 -24.66 13.96
CA ASP A 458 -12.83 -23.47 14.69
C ASP A 458 -13.17 -23.80 16.16
N GLU A 459 -12.34 -23.35 17.10
CA GLU A 459 -12.53 -23.49 18.57
C GLU A 459 -13.94 -23.09 19.03
N SER A 460 -14.63 -22.19 18.32
CA SER A 460 -15.94 -21.63 18.70
C SER A 460 -17.15 -22.27 18.00
N THR A 461 -16.97 -22.84 16.80
CA THR A 461 -18.09 -23.41 16.01
C THR A 461 -17.94 -24.90 15.66
N GLY A 462 -16.78 -25.51 15.95
CA GLY A 462 -16.47 -26.89 15.57
C GLY A 462 -16.38 -27.13 14.06
N ARG A 463 -16.34 -26.07 13.25
CA ARG A 463 -16.32 -26.16 11.78
C ARG A 463 -14.90 -26.33 11.27
N VAL A 464 -14.74 -27.26 10.32
CA VAL A 464 -13.48 -27.48 9.60
C VAL A 464 -13.27 -26.36 8.57
N GLN A 465 -12.11 -25.72 8.62
CA GLN A 465 -11.70 -24.61 7.76
C GLN A 465 -10.60 -25.07 6.79
N ALA A 466 -10.94 -26.00 5.89
CA ALA A 466 -9.96 -26.71 5.03
C ALA A 466 -9.06 -25.81 4.16
N ASN A 467 -9.54 -24.62 3.76
CA ASN A 467 -8.77 -23.67 2.94
C ASN A 467 -7.95 -22.67 3.78
N ARG A 468 -7.76 -22.92 5.09
CA ARG A 468 -7.04 -22.03 6.00
C ARG A 468 -5.81 -22.73 6.56
N ARG A 469 -4.65 -22.07 6.45
CA ARG A 469 -3.43 -22.38 7.21
C ARG A 469 -3.28 -21.41 8.39
N TRP A 470 -2.44 -21.76 9.36
CA TRP A 470 -1.99 -20.80 10.39
C TRP A 470 -0.74 -20.05 9.89
N ASN A 471 -0.48 -18.88 10.46
CA ASN A 471 0.68 -18.04 10.12
C ASN A 471 1.98 -18.55 10.78
N ASP A 472 3.09 -17.85 10.55
CA ASP A 472 4.35 -18.00 11.29
C ASP A 472 4.93 -19.44 11.26
N ASN A 473 4.73 -20.12 10.13
CA ASN A 473 5.14 -21.50 9.82
C ASN A 473 4.70 -22.59 10.82
N ILE A 474 3.74 -22.29 11.71
CA ILE A 474 3.24 -23.28 12.68
C ILE A 474 2.37 -24.37 12.03
N HIS A 475 1.87 -24.14 10.81
CA HIS A 475 1.11 -25.15 10.07
C HIS A 475 2.02 -26.27 9.56
N GLN A 476 3.17 -25.93 9.00
CA GLN A 476 4.22 -26.85 8.57
C GLN A 476 4.77 -27.65 9.77
N ALA A 477 4.92 -27.01 10.94
CA ALA A 477 5.30 -27.68 12.18
C ALA A 477 4.21 -28.60 12.78
N VAL A 478 2.93 -28.45 12.38
CA VAL A 478 1.84 -29.39 12.72
C VAL A 478 1.68 -30.46 11.64
N GLU A 479 1.95 -30.15 10.37
CA GLU A 479 2.03 -31.14 9.28
C GLU A 479 3.21 -32.11 9.51
N ALA A 480 4.34 -31.63 10.06
CA ALA A 480 5.48 -32.46 10.46
C ALA A 480 5.32 -33.19 11.81
N LYS A 481 4.15 -33.10 12.46
CA LYS A 481 3.85 -33.72 13.77
C LYS A 481 2.99 -34.98 13.66
N GLU A 482 2.31 -35.18 12.53
CA GLU A 482 1.17 -36.11 12.36
C GLU A 482 1.40 -37.20 11.31
#